data_AF-A0A9W7Y9H9-F1
#
_entry.id   AF-A0A9W7Y9H9-F1
#
_cell.length_a   1.000
_cell.length_b   1.000
_cell.length_c   1.000
_cell.angle_alpha   90.00
_cell.angle_beta   90.00
_cell.angle_gamma   90.00
#
_symmetry.space_group_name_H-M   'P 1'
#
loop_
_entity.id
_entity.type
_entity.pdbx_description
1 polymer ?
#
loop_
_entity_poly.entity_id
_entity_poly.type
_entity_poly.pdbx_seq_one_letter_code
_entity_poly.pdbx_strand_id
1 'polypeptide(L)' 'MTQKKQQQAERRTLWAIYKGIEPRHRILLGMGFMGFSMLGLWVSDRLEQAYPPTADNRVTRVSHSDTAYAERSK' A
#
# COMPACT_ATOMS: atom_id res chain seq x y z
N MET A 1 3.53 -15.49 44.78
CA MET A 1 4.25 -14.46 44.00
C MET A 1 4.30 -14.88 42.53
N THR A 2 3.18 -14.77 41.81
CA THR A 2 3.01 -15.54 40.56
C THR A 2 2.33 -14.73 39.45
N GLN A 3 2.78 -13.51 39.17
CA GLN A 3 2.22 -12.68 38.08
C GLN A 3 3.26 -11.75 37.40
N LYS A 4 4.52 -12.19 37.26
CA LYS A 4 5.56 -11.40 36.54
C LYS A 4 6.30 -12.18 35.45
N LYS A 5 5.67 -13.20 34.85
CA LYS A 5 6.24 -13.93 33.70
C LYS A 5 5.63 -13.56 32.34
N GLN A 6 4.58 -12.73 32.31
CA GLN A 6 3.83 -12.47 31.07
C GLN A 6 4.16 -11.13 30.38
N GLN A 7 4.98 -10.25 30.99
CA GLN A 7 5.37 -8.96 30.40
C GLN A 7 6.74 -8.99 29.70
N GLN A 8 7.37 -10.16 29.62
CA GLN A 8 8.65 -10.39 28.94
C GLN A 8 8.46 -11.02 27.56
N ALA A 9 7.32 -10.77 26.91
CA ALA A 9 7.29 -10.73 25.45
C ALA A 9 8.14 -9.52 25.02
N GLU A 10 9.45 -9.74 25.09
CA GLU A 10 10.50 -8.96 24.47
C GLU A 10 9.95 -8.24 23.25
N ARG A 11 10.05 -6.90 23.21
CA ARG A 11 9.70 -6.10 22.04
C ARG A 11 10.66 -6.46 20.90
N ARG A 12 10.54 -7.67 20.36
CA ARG A 12 11.26 -8.09 19.16
C ARG A 12 10.76 -7.17 18.08
N THR A 13 11.65 -6.28 17.65
CA THR A 13 11.36 -5.36 16.56
C THR A 13 10.98 -6.19 15.34
N LEU A 14 10.12 -5.66 14.48
CA LEU A 14 9.74 -6.32 13.22
C LEU A 14 10.98 -6.74 12.43
N TRP A 15 12.06 -5.97 12.56
CA TRP A 15 13.38 -6.26 12.03
C TRP A 15 14.05 -7.51 12.63
N ALA A 16 13.99 -7.69 13.95
CA ALA A 16 14.53 -8.88 14.61
C ALA A 16 13.79 -10.16 14.17
N ILE A 17 12.46 -10.06 14.01
CA ILE A 17 11.62 -11.15 13.51
C ILE A 17 12.01 -11.48 12.06
N TYR A 18 12.12 -10.46 11.20
CA TYR A 18 12.53 -10.62 9.80
C TYR A 18 13.92 -11.25 9.66
N LYS A 19 14.89 -10.86 10.51
CA LYS A 19 16.23 -11.48 10.55
C LYS A 19 16.22 -12.92 11.06
N GLY A 20 15.22 -13.32 11.85
CA GLY A 20 15.07 -14.69 12.33
C GLY A 20 14.56 -15.67 11.27
N ILE A 21 13.94 -15.16 10.20
CA ILE A 21 13.42 -15.99 9.11
C ILE A 21 14.58 -16.51 8.25
N GLU A 22 14.55 -17.81 7.93
CA GLU A 22 15.54 -18.46 7.05
C GLU A 22 15.62 -17.77 5.67
N PRO A 23 16.82 -17.58 5.08
CA PRO A 23 16.98 -16.83 3.82
C PRO A 23 16.08 -17.30 2.67
N ARG A 24 15.84 -18.61 2.56
CA ARG A 24 14.96 -19.21 1.54
C ARG A 24 13.53 -18.69 1.63
N HIS A 25 13.01 -18.59 2.85
CA HIS A 25 11.66 -18.11 3.11
C HIS A 25 11.51 -16.61 2.83
N ARG A 26 12.58 -15.81 3.00
CA ARG A 26 12.56 -14.38 2.61
C ARG A 26 12.42 -14.20 1.10
N ILE A 27 13.15 -15.01 0.33
CA ILE A 27 13.07 -15.01 -1.13
C ILE A 27 11.67 -15.46 -1.56
N LEU A 28 11.13 -16.51 -0.95
CA LEU A 28 9.78 -16.99 -1.23
C LEU A 28 8.71 -15.91 -0.95
N LEU A 29 8.81 -15.20 0.17
CA LEU A 29 7.92 -14.06 0.47
C LEU A 29 8.06 -12.96 -0.57
N GLY A 30 9.29 -12.58 -0.94
CA GLY A 30 9.53 -11.58 -1.97
C GLY A 30 8.95 -11.99 -3.34
N MET A 31 9.15 -13.24 -3.75
CA MET A 31 8.55 -13.80 -4.96
C MET A 31 7.02 -13.87 -4.88
N GLY A 32 6.47 -14.19 -3.71
CA GLY A 32 5.02 -14.19 -3.47
C GLY A 32 4.41 -12.80 -3.66
N PHE A 33 5.02 -11.77 -3.08
CA PHE A 33 4.60 -10.38 -3.30
C PHE A 33 4.72 -9.97 -4.76
N MET A 34 5.84 -10.29 -5.41
CA MET A 34 6.05 -9.97 -6.83
C MET A 34 5.01 -10.64 -7.74
N GLY A 35 4.73 -11.93 -7.52
CA GLY A 35 3.70 -12.66 -8.26
C GLY A 35 2.30 -12.10 -8.01
N PHE A 36 1.98 -11.77 -6.75
CA PHE A 36 0.71 -11.15 -6.40
C PHE A 36 0.53 -9.79 -7.08
N SER A 37 1.57 -8.95 -7.12
CA SER A 37 1.52 -7.65 -7.82
C SER A 37 1.33 -7.80 -9.32
N MET A 38 2.02 -8.76 -9.97
CA MET A 38 1.83 -9.04 -11.39
C MET A 38 0.41 -9.50 -11.71
N LEU A 39 -0.15 -10.40 -10.88
CA LEU A 39 -1.54 -10.83 -11.02
C LEU A 39 -2.52 -9.67 -10.82
N GLY A 40 -2.28 -8.83 -9.81
CA GLY A 40 -3.09 -7.64 -9.56
C GLY A 40 -3.10 -6.68 -10.75
N LEU A 41 -1.94 -6.44 -11.37
CA LEU A 41 -1.83 -5.61 -12.56
C LEU A 41 -2.59 -6.22 -13.75
N TRP A 42 -2.40 -7.52 -13.99
CA TRP A 42 -3.11 -8.22 -15.06
C TRP A 42 -4.65 -8.19 -14.89
N VAL A 43 -5.12 -8.33 -13.64
CA VAL A 43 -6.54 -8.19 -13.31
C VAL A 43 -7.02 -6.75 -13.49
N SER A 44 -6.21 -5.75 -13.13
CA SER A 44 -6.52 -4.33 -13.33
C SER A 44 -6.79 -4.02 -14.80
N ASP A 45 -5.89 -4.45 -15.70
CA ASP A 45 -6.04 -4.25 -17.15
C ASP A 45 -7.33 -4.91 -17.68
N ARG A 46 -7.68 -6.08 -17.15
CA ARG A 46 -8.92 -6.78 -17.51
C ARG A 46 -10.16 -6.07 -17.00
N LEU A 47 -10.12 -5.51 -15.80
CA LEU A 47 -11.21 -4.73 -15.25
C LEU A 47 -11.40 -3.43 -16.03
N GLU A 48 -10.33 -2.76 -16.43
CA GLU A 48 -10.42 -1.54 -17.26
C GLU A 48 -11.03 -1.82 -18.64
N GLN A 49 -10.70 -2.97 -19.25
CA GLN A 49 -11.34 -3.42 -20.50
C GLN A 49 -12.83 -3.73 -20.33
N ALA A 50 -13.21 -4.36 -19.22
CA ALA A 50 -14.59 -4.74 -18.95
C ALA A 50 -15.46 -3.56 -18.47
N TYR A 51 -14.85 -2.61 -17.76
CA TYR A 51 -15.47 -1.43 -17.19
C TYR A 51 -14.72 -0.19 -17.69
N PRO A 52 -14.93 0.21 -18.96
CA PRO A 52 -14.37 1.45 -19.45
C PRO A 52 -14.85 2.60 -18.56
N PRO A 53 -13.98 3.59 -18.27
CA PRO A 53 -14.36 4.72 -17.44
C PRO A 53 -15.57 5.42 -18.07
N THR A 54 -16.70 5.39 -17.36
CA THR A 54 -17.83 6.26 -17.66
C THR A 54 -17.28 7.67 -17.69
N ALA A 55 -17.51 8.41 -18.77
CA ALA A 55 -16.92 9.73 -19.04
C ALA A 55 -17.39 10.85 -18.09
N ASP A 56 -17.48 10.60 -16.78
CA ASP A 56 -17.71 11.63 -15.79
C ASP A 56 -16.35 12.19 -15.34
N ASN A 57 -15.82 13.11 -16.16
CA ASN A 57 -14.64 13.93 -15.91
C ASN A 57 -14.87 14.96 -14.77
N ARG A 58 -15.51 14.55 -13.66
CA ARG A 58 -15.59 15.34 -12.42
C ARG A 58 -14.41 15.09 -11.51
N VAL A 59 -13.29 14.64 -12.06
CA VAL A 59 -11.99 14.93 -11.45
C VAL A 59 -11.82 16.44 -11.59
N THR A 60 -12.17 17.16 -10.54
CA THR A 60 -11.85 18.56 -10.30
C THR A 60 -10.34 18.71 -10.41
N ARG A 61 -9.85 18.86 -11.64
CA ARG A 61 -8.60 19.55 -11.92
C ARG A 61 -8.83 20.97 -11.42
N VAL A 62 -8.51 21.22 -10.16
CA VAL A 62 -8.33 22.59 -9.68
C VAL A 62 -7.13 23.08 -10.46
N SER A 63 -7.41 23.79 -11.55
CA SER A 63 -6.37 24.37 -12.37
C SER A 63 -5.64 25.39 -11.49
N HIS A 64 -4.32 25.45 -11.56
CA HIS A 64 -3.54 26.41 -10.77
C HIS A 64 -3.91 27.88 -11.11
N SER A 65 -4.63 28.09 -12.22
CA SER A 65 -5.28 29.35 -12.56
C SER A 65 -6.43 29.72 -11.62
N ASP A 66 -7.14 28.75 -11.06
CA ASP A 66 -8.35 28.97 -10.26
C ASP A 66 -8.00 29.44 -8.84
N THR A 67 -6.84 29.03 -8.32
CA THR A 67 -6.34 29.49 -7.01
C THR A 67 -5.86 30.95 -7.06
N ALA A 68 -5.35 31.42 -8.20
CA ALA A 68 -4.89 32.80 -8.36
C ALA A 68 -6.03 33.84 -8.33
N TYR A 69 -7.26 33.46 -8.71
CA TYR A 69 -8.43 34.34 -8.60
C TYR A 69 -8.96 34.44 -7.17
N ALA A 70 -8.85 33.37 -6.37
CA ALA A 70 -9.34 33.33 -5.00
C ALA A 70 -8.51 34.18 -4.02
N GLU A 71 -7.24 34.42 -4.31
CA GLU A 71 -6.38 35.32 -3.51
C GLU A 71 -6.60 36.81 -3.82
N ARG A 72 -7.08 37.15 -5.03
CA ARG A 72 -7.27 38.56 -5.44
C ARG A 72 -8.59 39.17 -4.97
N SER A 73 -9.53 38.34 -4.49
CA SER A 73 -10.86 38.77 -4.05
C SER A 73 -11.01 38.91 -2.53
N LYS A 74 -9.91 38.91 -1.77
CA LYS A 74 -9.87 39.26 -0.34
C LYS A 74 -9.26 40.64 -0.16
#